data_AF-A0A1R2C1D5-F1
#
_entry.id   AF-A0A1R2C1D5-F1
#
_cell.length_a   1.000
_cell.length_b   1.000
_cell.length_c   1.000
_cell.angle_alpha   90.00
_cell.angle_beta   90.00
_cell.angle_gamma   90.00
#
_symmetry.space_group_name_H-M   'P 1'
#
loop_
_entity.id
_entity.type
_entity.pdbx_description
1 polymer ?
#
loop_
_entity_poly.entity_id
_entity_poly.type
_entity_poly.pdbx_seq_one_letter_code
_entity_poly.pdbx_strand_id
1 'polypeptide(L)'
;MDIVYSSFQQAGITWVPCIPDYATGTFIPVYNLTNIPIDIPNSVTTLPRGGIKTKPWNHAEDLLLKDLVVEYGTKKWAKIARALNKSFNNHRKGKHCRERWNNHLNPDINKSEWSYEEDLKLLIEFKKIGKKWSSISKCLNGRTENAVKNRWNTLMKSVQKTVNSGNNEMAIDFLIHHIKEIISMDNKGIV
;
A
#
# COMPACT_ATOMS: atom_id res chain seq x y z
N MET A 1 -2.04 28.47 9.12
CA MET A 1 -3.30 28.91 9.74
C MET A 1 -3.52 28.04 10.95
N ASP A 2 -3.11 28.57 12.10
CA ASP A 2 -3.21 27.94 13.40
C ASP A 2 -4.68 27.86 13.80
N ILE A 3 -5.18 26.64 14.00
CA ILE A 3 -6.46 26.45 14.67
C ILE A 3 -6.17 26.61 16.16
N VAL A 4 -6.34 27.84 16.64
CA VAL A 4 -6.42 28.15 18.06
C VAL A 4 -7.64 27.40 18.58
N TYR A 5 -7.45 26.29 19.30
CA TYR A 5 -8.50 25.73 20.12
C TYR A 5 -8.72 26.72 21.27
N SER A 6 -9.69 27.61 21.04
CA SER A 6 -10.29 28.44 22.09
C SER A 6 -10.66 27.54 23.25
N SER A 7 -10.11 27.85 24.43
CA SER A 7 -10.42 27.23 25.70
C SER A 7 -11.86 27.58 26.10
N PHE A 8 -12.84 26.91 25.49
CA PHE A 8 -14.20 26.85 26.01
C PHE A 8 -14.23 25.86 27.19
N GLN A 9 -13.71 26.31 28.33
CA GLN A 9 -14.00 25.69 29.61
C GLN A 9 -15.35 26.21 30.09
N GLN A 10 -16.41 25.53 29.69
CA GLN A 10 -17.69 25.65 30.39
C GLN A 10 -17.60 24.78 31.64
N ALA A 11 -17.75 25.39 32.82
CA ALA A 11 -17.56 24.73 34.10
C ALA A 11 -18.36 23.41 34.19
N GLY A 12 -17.68 22.29 34.44
CA GLY A 12 -18.30 20.96 34.61
C GLY A 12 -18.28 20.04 33.38
N ILE A 13 -17.73 20.44 32.23
CA ILE A 13 -17.60 19.56 31.05
C ILE A 13 -16.14 19.13 30.86
N THR A 14 -15.88 17.82 30.96
CA THR A 14 -14.57 17.21 30.66
C THR A 14 -14.60 16.58 29.27
N TRP A 15 -13.79 17.09 28.35
CA TRP A 15 -13.61 16.49 27.02
C TRP A 15 -12.66 15.29 27.10
N VAL A 16 -13.14 14.12 26.67
CA VAL A 16 -12.35 12.88 26.64
C VAL A 16 -11.99 12.56 25.19
N PRO A 17 -10.73 12.22 24.86
CA PRO A 17 -10.38 11.73 23.54
C PRO A 17 -11.22 10.50 23.19
N CYS A 18 -11.78 10.44 21.98
CA CYS A 18 -12.58 9.30 21.53
C CYS A 18 -11.97 8.63 20.30
N ILE A 19 -12.13 7.31 20.19
CA ILE A 19 -11.80 6.54 19.00
C ILE A 19 -13.11 6.28 18.24
N PRO A 20 -13.16 6.55 16.92
CA PRO A 20 -14.35 6.24 16.12
C PRO A 20 -14.51 4.72 15.95
N ASP A 21 -15.67 4.20 16.34
CA ASP A 21 -16.13 2.86 16.02
C ASP A 21 -16.93 2.90 14.71
N TYR A 22 -16.28 2.49 13.62
CA TYR A 22 -16.87 2.46 12.29
C TYR A 22 -17.85 1.30 12.07
N ALA A 23 -17.94 0.34 12.99
CA ALA A 23 -18.93 -0.73 12.92
C ALA A 23 -20.29 -0.26 13.45
N THR A 24 -20.29 0.51 14.54
CA THR A 24 -21.51 1.03 15.19
C THR A 24 -21.83 2.48 14.82
N GLY A 25 -20.87 3.21 14.24
CA GLY A 25 -21.03 4.64 13.94
C GLY A 25 -20.93 5.53 15.19
N THR A 26 -20.36 5.03 16.28
CA THR A 26 -20.25 5.74 17.57
C THR A 26 -18.82 6.14 17.89
N PHE A 27 -18.63 7.02 18.87
CA PHE A 27 -17.32 7.42 19.38
C PHE A 27 -17.12 6.77 20.75
N ILE A 28 -16.11 5.91 20.87
CA ILE A 28 -15.78 5.22 22.12
C ILE A 28 -14.77 6.08 22.90
N PRO A 29 -15.07 6.50 24.14
CA PRO A 29 -14.12 7.28 24.94
C PRO A 29 -12.91 6.43 25.31
N VAL A 30 -11.71 7.01 25.17
CA VAL A 30 -10.43 6.34 25.48
C VAL A 30 -10.27 6.11 26.98
N TYR A 31 -10.89 6.94 27.81
CA TYR A 31 -10.85 6.85 29.27
C TYR A 31 -12.27 6.77 29.84
N ASN A 32 -12.47 5.92 30.84
CA ASN A 32 -13.70 5.91 31.63
C ASN A 32 -13.67 7.05 32.66
N LEU A 33 -14.83 7.69 32.90
CA LEU A 33 -14.97 8.83 33.82
C LEU A 33 -14.49 8.52 35.25
N THR A 34 -14.44 7.24 35.64
CA THR A 34 -13.98 6.78 36.96
C THR A 34 -12.45 6.64 37.07
N ASN A 35 -11.71 6.65 35.94
CA ASN A 35 -10.26 6.42 35.88
C ASN A 35 -9.56 7.49 35.03
N ILE A 36 -9.99 8.75 35.11
CA ILE A 36 -9.27 9.86 34.49
C ILE A 36 -8.01 10.14 35.34
N PRO A 37 -6.79 10.04 34.79
CA PRO A 37 -5.59 10.47 35.51
C PRO A 37 -5.72 11.94 35.85
N ILE A 38 -5.77 12.26 37.15
CA ILE A 38 -5.95 13.62 37.66
C ILE A 38 -4.73 14.50 37.31
N ASP A 39 -3.58 13.87 37.10
CA ASP A 39 -2.36 14.50 36.63
C ASP A 39 -2.12 14.18 35.15
N ILE A 40 -2.74 14.96 34.26
CA ILE A 40 -2.33 15.01 32.85
C ILE A 40 -1.14 15.98 32.80
N PRO A 41 0.12 15.52 32.67
CA PRO A 41 1.22 16.45 32.44
C PRO A 41 0.95 17.23 31.16
N ASN A 42 1.23 18.54 31.17
CA ASN A 42 1.10 19.48 30.04
C ASN A 42 1.88 19.08 28.75
N SER A 43 2.50 17.91 28.75
CA SER A 43 2.89 17.20 27.55
C SER A 43 1.61 16.72 26.86
N VAL A 44 1.06 17.60 26.02
CA VAL A 44 0.17 17.21 24.93
C VAL A 44 0.86 16.06 24.21
N THR A 45 0.45 14.83 24.51
CA THR A 45 0.86 13.68 23.71
C THR A 45 0.08 13.85 22.41
N THR A 46 0.63 14.69 21.52
CA THR A 46 0.15 14.80 20.16
C THR A 46 0.06 13.38 19.65
N LEU A 47 -1.16 12.91 19.36
CA LEU A 47 -1.31 11.64 18.67
C LEU A 47 -0.40 11.74 17.44
N PRO A 48 0.55 10.80 17.26
CA PRO A 48 1.51 10.90 16.20
C PRO A 48 0.75 11.12 14.90
N ARG A 49 1.15 12.14 14.13
CA ARG A 49 0.56 12.53 12.84
C ARG A 49 0.65 11.44 11.76
N GLY A 50 1.08 10.23 12.12
CA GLY A 50 0.93 9.02 11.34
C GLY A 50 -0.20 8.18 11.95
N GLY A 51 -1.28 8.01 11.19
CA GLY A 51 -2.43 7.21 11.61
C GLY A 51 -2.05 5.83 12.14
N ILE A 52 -2.97 5.19 12.86
CA ILE A 52 -2.82 3.86 13.47
C ILE A 52 -2.06 2.93 12.52
N LYS A 53 -0.85 2.49 12.93
CA LYS A 53 -0.02 1.57 12.14
C LYS A 53 -0.85 0.32 11.85
N THR A 54 -1.17 0.11 10.57
CA THR A 54 -1.98 -1.04 10.16
C THR A 54 -1.20 -2.32 10.41
N LYS A 55 -1.80 -3.28 11.12
CA LYS A 55 -1.22 -4.63 11.29
C LYS A 55 -0.97 -5.29 9.92
N PRO A 56 0.10 -6.10 9.77
CA PRO A 56 0.32 -6.88 8.55
C PRO A 56 -0.87 -7.82 8.27
N TRP A 57 -1.08 -8.19 7.01
CA TRP A 57 -2.11 -9.17 6.63
C TRP A 57 -1.65 -10.57 7.05
N ASN A 58 -2.54 -11.31 7.70
CA ASN A 58 -2.32 -12.72 8.03
C ASN A 58 -3.04 -13.65 7.04
N HIS A 59 -2.68 -14.93 7.06
CA HIS A 59 -3.22 -15.92 6.12
C HIS A 59 -4.73 -16.15 6.30
N ALA A 60 -5.23 -16.18 7.54
CA ALA A 60 -6.65 -16.36 7.82
C ALA A 60 -7.49 -15.15 7.32
N GLU A 61 -6.96 -13.93 7.42
CA GLU A 61 -7.56 -12.72 6.84
C GLU A 61 -7.63 -12.84 5.32
N ASP A 62 -6.57 -13.34 4.68
CA ASP A 62 -6.53 -13.50 3.22
C ASP A 62 -7.55 -14.54 2.74
N LEU A 63 -7.69 -15.67 3.46
CA LEU A 63 -8.71 -16.69 3.15
C LEU A 63 -10.11 -16.11 3.27
N LEU A 64 -10.44 -15.49 4.41
CA LEU A 64 -11.75 -14.88 4.60
C LEU A 64 -12.02 -13.76 3.59
N LEU A 65 -11.00 -12.96 3.24
CA LEU A 65 -11.14 -11.93 2.22
C LEU A 65 -11.46 -12.53 0.84
N LYS A 66 -10.87 -13.68 0.47
CA LYS A 66 -11.22 -14.37 -0.77
C LYS A 66 -12.67 -14.82 -0.77
N ASP A 67 -13.11 -15.48 0.29
CA ASP A 67 -14.49 -15.97 0.41
C ASP A 67 -15.51 -14.83 0.33
N LEU A 68 -15.25 -13.73 1.05
CA LEU A 68 -16.08 -12.53 1.02
C LEU A 68 -16.11 -11.85 -0.35
N VAL A 69 -15.02 -11.92 -1.12
CA VAL A 69 -15.00 -11.38 -2.50
C VAL A 69 -15.80 -12.28 -3.44
N VAL A 70 -15.76 -13.60 -3.26
CA VAL A 70 -16.62 -14.53 -4.01
C VAL A 70 -18.10 -14.28 -3.71
N GLU A 71 -18.45 -14.06 -2.44
CA GLU A 71 -19.83 -13.81 -2.01
C GLU A 71 -20.37 -12.43 -2.44
N TYR A 72 -19.60 -11.35 -2.22
CA TYR A 72 -20.08 -9.98 -2.40
C TYR A 72 -19.60 -9.29 -3.69
N GLY A 73 -18.63 -9.87 -4.38
CA GLY A 73 -17.97 -9.31 -5.57
C GLY A 73 -17.00 -8.17 -5.27
N THR A 74 -16.29 -7.70 -6.31
CA THR A 74 -15.18 -6.73 -6.24
C THR A 74 -15.61 -5.25 -6.20
N LYS A 75 -16.88 -4.97 -5.93
CA LYS A 75 -17.42 -3.58 -5.87
C LYS A 75 -17.78 -3.14 -4.45
N LYS A 76 -18.11 -4.07 -3.56
CA LYS A 76 -18.68 -3.80 -2.23
C LYS A 76 -17.64 -3.83 -1.10
N TRP A 77 -16.50 -3.18 -1.31
CA TRP A 77 -15.34 -3.25 -0.40
C TRP A 77 -15.62 -2.80 1.04
N ALA A 78 -16.49 -1.80 1.25
CA ALA A 78 -16.86 -1.35 2.59
C ALA A 78 -17.65 -2.43 3.36
N LYS A 79 -18.50 -3.20 2.68
CA LYS A 79 -19.24 -4.31 3.27
C LYS A 79 -18.29 -5.47 3.60
N ILE A 80 -17.39 -5.80 2.67
CA ILE A 80 -16.35 -6.82 2.85
C ILE A 80 -15.48 -6.49 4.07
N ALA A 81 -15.02 -5.25 4.20
CA ALA A 81 -14.22 -4.82 5.35
C ALA A 81 -14.97 -4.98 6.68
N ARG A 82 -16.25 -4.61 6.72
CA ARG A 82 -17.10 -4.81 7.91
C ARG A 82 -17.27 -6.27 8.28
N ALA A 83 -17.45 -7.15 7.29
CA ALA A 83 -17.56 -8.59 7.53
C ALA A 83 -16.23 -9.19 8.03
N LEU A 84 -15.11 -8.81 7.40
CA LEU A 84 -13.77 -9.25 7.79
C LEU A 84 -13.45 -8.86 9.25
N ASN A 85 -13.72 -7.60 9.64
CA ASN A 85 -13.44 -7.13 11.00
C ASN A 85 -14.35 -7.75 12.09
N LYS A 86 -15.42 -8.49 11.74
CA LYS A 86 -16.21 -9.23 12.74
C LYS A 86 -15.47 -10.47 13.26
N SER A 87 -14.67 -11.09 12.39
CA SER A 87 -13.93 -12.31 12.71
C SER A 87 -12.54 -12.02 13.26
N PHE A 88 -12.03 -10.80 13.10
CA PHE A 88 -10.68 -10.42 13.49
C PHE A 88 -10.69 -9.12 14.30
N ASN A 89 -9.88 -9.05 15.37
CA ASN A 89 -9.68 -7.81 16.12
C ASN A 89 -8.70 -6.85 15.39
N ASN A 90 -9.08 -6.47 14.17
CA ASN A 90 -8.35 -5.58 13.29
C ASN A 90 -9.30 -4.50 12.75
N HIS A 91 -8.71 -3.37 12.34
CA HIS A 91 -9.47 -2.26 11.75
C HIS A 91 -9.09 -2.13 10.27
N ARG A 92 -9.60 -3.05 9.43
CA ARG A 92 -9.45 -2.95 7.97
C ARG A 92 -10.53 -2.02 7.40
N LYS A 93 -10.13 -1.11 6.51
CA LYS A 93 -11.05 -0.28 5.71
C LYS A 93 -11.25 -0.92 4.34
N GLY A 94 -12.31 -0.54 3.63
CA GLY A 94 -12.57 -1.04 2.27
C GLY A 94 -11.39 -0.84 1.31
N LYS A 95 -10.68 0.31 1.42
CA LYS A 95 -9.45 0.56 0.66
C LYS A 95 -8.38 -0.52 0.89
N HIS A 96 -8.16 -0.92 2.15
CA HIS A 96 -7.17 -1.96 2.48
C HIS A 96 -7.54 -3.30 1.84
N CYS A 97 -8.82 -3.68 1.88
CA CYS A 97 -9.30 -4.93 1.30
C CYS A 97 -9.14 -4.92 -0.23
N ARG A 98 -9.54 -3.84 -0.90
CA ARG A 98 -9.37 -3.67 -2.34
C ARG A 98 -7.90 -3.75 -2.75
N GLU A 99 -7.03 -3.06 -2.02
CA GLU A 99 -5.59 -3.04 -2.30
C GLU A 99 -4.99 -4.44 -2.12
N ARG A 100 -5.35 -5.15 -1.05
CA ARG A 100 -4.89 -6.52 -0.81
C ARG A 100 -5.35 -7.47 -1.92
N TRP A 101 -6.61 -7.36 -2.33
CA TRP A 101 -7.15 -8.15 -3.43
C TRP A 101 -6.41 -7.89 -4.75
N ASN A 102 -6.37 -6.63 -5.18
CA ASN A 102 -5.84 -6.24 -6.48
C ASN A 102 -4.33 -6.46 -6.63
N ASN A 103 -3.58 -6.49 -5.53
CA ASN A 103 -2.12 -6.62 -5.57
C ASN A 103 -1.60 -8.02 -5.22
N HIS A 104 -2.39 -8.84 -4.52
CA HIS A 104 -1.88 -10.12 -3.99
C HIS A 104 -2.82 -11.32 -4.14
N LEU A 105 -4.14 -11.13 -3.98
CA LEU A 105 -5.08 -12.25 -3.88
C LEU A 105 -5.82 -12.58 -5.18
N ASN A 106 -6.00 -11.61 -6.07
CA ASN A 106 -6.67 -11.86 -7.35
C ASN A 106 -5.92 -12.96 -8.14
N PRO A 107 -6.58 -14.05 -8.55
CA PRO A 107 -5.96 -15.12 -9.36
C PRO A 107 -5.38 -14.63 -10.68
N ASP A 108 -5.90 -13.55 -11.26
CA ASP A 108 -5.40 -13.00 -12.54
C ASP A 108 -4.00 -12.36 -12.42
N ILE A 109 -3.48 -12.23 -11.20
CA ILE A 109 -2.16 -11.63 -10.96
C ILE A 109 -1.07 -12.65 -11.28
N ASN A 110 -0.20 -12.28 -12.20
CA ASN A 110 1.00 -13.06 -12.49
C ASN A 110 2.03 -12.92 -11.36
N LYS A 111 2.30 -14.03 -10.68
CA LYS A 111 3.26 -14.16 -9.58
C LYS A 111 4.60 -14.78 -10.01
N SER A 112 4.78 -15.06 -11.29
CA SER A 112 6.03 -15.57 -11.83
C SER A 112 7.17 -14.58 -11.63
N GLU A 113 8.40 -15.08 -11.76
CA GLU A 113 9.58 -14.23 -11.82
C GLU A 113 9.51 -13.28 -13.02
N TRP A 114 10.23 -12.16 -12.92
CA TRP A 114 10.30 -11.16 -13.99
C TRP A 114 11.24 -11.65 -15.08
N SER A 115 10.71 -11.71 -16.29
CA SER A 115 11.51 -12.01 -17.48
C SER A 115 12.28 -10.78 -17.96
N TYR A 116 13.39 -11.00 -18.67
CA TYR A 116 14.18 -9.94 -19.27
C TYR A 116 13.36 -9.16 -20.31
N GLU A 117 12.46 -9.83 -21.03
CA GLU A 117 11.54 -9.22 -21.99
C GLU A 117 10.55 -8.27 -21.31
N GLU A 118 10.01 -8.66 -20.15
CA GLU A 118 9.14 -7.79 -19.35
C GLU A 118 9.89 -6.56 -18.83
N ASP A 119 11.12 -6.74 -18.33
CA ASP A 119 11.96 -5.63 -17.88
C ASP A 119 12.28 -4.67 -19.03
N LEU A 120 12.64 -5.20 -20.20
CA LEU A 120 12.90 -4.40 -21.39
C LEU A 120 11.66 -3.57 -21.78
N LYS A 121 10.48 -4.18 -21.82
CA LYS A 121 9.21 -3.47 -22.09
C LYS A 121 8.96 -2.39 -21.04
N LEU A 122 9.15 -2.71 -19.76
CA LEU A 122 8.97 -1.78 -18.66
C LEU A 122 9.87 -0.53 -18.80
N LEU A 123 11.16 -0.72 -19.11
CA LEU A 123 12.12 0.36 -19.29
C LEU A 123 11.78 1.23 -20.53
N ILE A 124 11.44 0.59 -21.66
CA ILE A 124 11.07 1.29 -22.89
C ILE A 124 9.80 2.12 -22.68
N GLU A 125 8.76 1.56 -22.09
CA GLU A 125 7.52 2.28 -21.84
C GLU A 125 7.73 3.41 -20.81
N PHE A 126 8.53 3.19 -19.77
CA PHE A 126 8.90 4.26 -18.85
C PHE A 126 9.59 5.42 -19.56
N LYS A 127 10.51 5.15 -20.51
CA LYS A 127 11.18 6.19 -21.30
C LYS A 127 10.19 7.02 -22.14
N LYS A 128 9.11 6.39 -22.62
CA LYS A 128 8.07 7.07 -23.41
C LYS A 128 7.10 7.90 -22.57
N ILE A 129 6.59 7.35 -21.47
CA ILE A 129 5.43 7.90 -20.76
C ILE A 129 5.69 8.27 -19.29
N GLY A 130 6.88 7.97 -18.76
CA GLY A 130 7.29 8.24 -17.38
C GLY A 130 6.62 7.35 -16.34
N LYS A 131 6.43 7.88 -15.11
CA LYS A 131 5.86 7.18 -13.93
C LYS A 131 4.35 6.87 -14.03
N LYS A 132 3.83 6.54 -15.22
CA LYS A 132 2.43 6.16 -15.45
C LYS A 132 2.26 4.66 -15.26
N TRP A 133 2.48 4.18 -14.04
CA TRP A 133 2.54 2.76 -13.71
C TRP A 133 1.31 1.97 -14.16
N SER A 134 0.10 2.52 -14.01
CA SER A 134 -1.14 1.85 -14.42
C SER A 134 -1.27 1.71 -15.94
N SER A 135 -0.59 2.57 -16.72
CA SER A 135 -0.52 2.45 -18.18
C SER A 135 0.52 1.41 -18.57
N ILE A 136 1.71 1.45 -17.95
CA ILE A 136 2.78 0.46 -18.17
C ILE A 136 2.29 -0.95 -17.81
N SER A 137 1.56 -1.12 -16.71
CA SER A 137 1.03 -2.41 -16.28
C SER A 137 0.03 -3.00 -17.27
N LYS A 138 -0.66 -2.19 -18.08
CA LYS A 138 -1.55 -2.71 -19.14
C LYS A 138 -0.78 -3.31 -20.31
N CYS A 139 0.46 -2.88 -20.53
CA CYS A 139 1.36 -3.42 -21.54
C CYS A 139 2.04 -4.74 -21.10
N LEU A 140 1.92 -5.10 -19.82
CA LEU A 140 2.55 -6.27 -19.20
C LEU A 140 1.45 -7.23 -18.71
N ASN A 141 1.33 -8.39 -19.35
CA ASN A 141 0.21 -9.30 -19.06
C ASN A 141 0.24 -9.80 -17.60
N GLY A 142 -0.84 -9.54 -16.86
CA GLY A 142 -1.02 -10.00 -15.48
C GLY A 142 -0.17 -9.29 -14.43
N ARG A 143 0.66 -8.30 -14.80
CA ARG A 143 1.44 -7.51 -13.84
C ARG A 143 0.60 -6.36 -13.28
N THR A 144 0.62 -6.18 -11.96
CA THR A 144 -0.09 -5.08 -11.30
C THR A 144 0.73 -3.80 -11.34
N GLU A 145 0.06 -2.65 -11.26
CA GLU A 145 0.71 -1.34 -11.11
C GLU A 145 1.78 -1.34 -10.01
N ASN A 146 1.45 -1.95 -8.87
CA ASN A 146 2.36 -2.03 -7.73
C ASN A 146 3.57 -2.92 -8.03
N ALA A 147 3.38 -4.03 -8.75
CA ALA A 147 4.48 -4.90 -9.17
C ALA A 147 5.44 -4.16 -10.13
N VAL A 148 4.91 -3.43 -11.12
CA VAL A 148 5.70 -2.62 -12.06
C VAL A 148 6.55 -1.59 -11.34
N LYS A 149 5.92 -0.80 -10.46
CA LYS A 149 6.63 0.21 -9.65
C LYS A 149 7.72 -0.42 -8.78
N ASN A 150 7.43 -1.57 -8.17
CA ASN A 150 8.42 -2.27 -7.33
C ASN A 150 9.58 -2.79 -8.18
N ARG A 151 9.31 -3.39 -9.34
CA ARG A 151 10.36 -3.87 -10.24
C ARG A 151 11.25 -2.74 -10.71
N TRP A 152 10.67 -1.61 -11.13
CA TRP A 152 11.41 -0.40 -11.47
C TRP A 152 12.35 0.04 -10.34
N ASN A 153 11.86 0.13 -9.10
CA ASN A 153 12.69 0.51 -7.96
C ASN A 153 13.86 -0.46 -7.73
N THR A 154 13.63 -1.75 -7.94
CA THR A 154 14.69 -2.76 -7.84
C THR A 154 15.74 -2.57 -8.94
N LEU A 155 15.32 -2.39 -10.19
CA LEU A 155 16.22 -2.15 -11.33
C LEU A 155 17.04 -0.86 -11.15
N MET A 156 16.40 0.24 -10.74
CA MET A 156 17.12 1.49 -10.53
C MET A 156 18.12 1.40 -9.37
N LYS A 157 17.76 0.69 -8.28
CA LYS A 157 18.68 0.45 -7.17
C LYS A 157 19.86 -0.43 -7.55
N SER A 158 19.70 -1.40 -8.45
CA SER A 158 20.82 -2.23 -8.90
C SER A 158 21.80 -1.41 -9.74
N VAL A 159 21.31 -0.54 -10.63
CA VAL A 159 22.19 0.34 -11.42
C VAL A 159 22.92 1.34 -10.57
N GLN A 160 22.26 1.91 -9.57
CA GLN A 160 22.88 2.93 -8.71
C GLN A 160 24.07 2.38 -7.90
N LYS A 161 24.15 1.05 -7.71
CA LYS A 161 25.34 0.39 -7.14
C LYS A 161 26.49 0.27 -8.13
N THR A 162 26.20 0.16 -9.42
CA THR A 162 27.19 -0.06 -10.49
C THR A 162 27.66 1.25 -11.09
N VAL A 163 26.76 2.22 -11.21
CA VAL A 163 26.98 3.51 -11.88
C VAL A 163 26.77 4.61 -10.85
N ASN A 164 27.86 5.29 -10.47
CA ASN A 164 27.85 6.38 -9.49
C ASN A 164 27.31 7.70 -10.08
N SER A 165 26.32 7.62 -10.99
CA SER A 165 25.79 8.76 -11.73
C SER A 165 24.44 9.19 -11.19
N GLY A 166 24.29 10.50 -10.94
CA GLY A 166 23.00 11.11 -10.59
C GLY A 166 22.01 11.23 -11.76
N ASN A 167 22.36 10.73 -12.95
CA ASN A 167 21.52 10.84 -14.15
C ASN A 167 20.75 9.54 -14.42
N ASN A 168 19.44 9.59 -14.17
CA ASN A 168 18.53 8.46 -14.37
C ASN A 168 18.42 8.04 -15.85
N GLU A 169 18.62 8.93 -16.82
CA GLU A 169 18.51 8.55 -18.24
C GLU A 169 19.63 7.63 -18.69
N MET A 170 20.88 7.95 -18.35
CA MET A 170 22.02 7.07 -18.67
C MET A 170 21.89 5.70 -17.98
N ALA A 171 21.37 5.68 -16.76
CA ALA A 171 21.08 4.43 -16.05
C ALA A 171 20.05 3.56 -16.78
N ILE A 172 18.99 4.18 -17.32
CA ILE A 172 17.96 3.47 -18.09
C ILE A 172 18.54 2.92 -19.40
N ASP A 173 19.31 3.74 -20.13
CA ASP A 173 19.89 3.32 -21.40
C ASP A 173 20.90 2.19 -21.24
N PHE A 174 21.70 2.24 -20.16
CA PHE A 174 22.59 1.14 -19.77
C PHE A 174 21.82 -0.16 -19.52
N LEU A 175 20.72 -0.11 -18.75
CA LEU A 175 19.88 -1.28 -18.49
C LEU A 175 19.26 -1.84 -19.77
N ILE A 176 18.70 -0.96 -20.62
CA ILE A 176 18.08 -1.37 -21.87
C ILE A 176 19.10 -2.11 -22.76
N HIS A 177 20.31 -1.57 -22.88
CA HIS A 177 21.38 -2.20 -23.65
C HIS A 177 21.76 -3.56 -23.06
N HIS A 178 22.06 -3.60 -21.76
CA HIS A 178 22.49 -4.83 -21.09
C HIS A 178 21.45 -5.95 -21.18
N ILE A 179 20.16 -5.64 -20.97
CA ILE A 179 19.07 -6.61 -21.06
C ILE A 179 18.90 -7.12 -22.51
N LYS A 180 19.05 -6.26 -23.52
CA LYS A 180 19.00 -6.69 -24.93
C LYS A 180 20.13 -7.66 -25.26
N GLU A 181 21.33 -7.44 -24.75
CA GLU A 181 22.46 -8.35 -24.94
C GLU A 181 22.17 -9.72 -24.32
N ILE A 182 21.63 -9.75 -23.10
CA ILE A 182 21.23 -11.01 -22.43
C ILE A 182 20.20 -11.77 -23.27
N ILE A 183 19.14 -11.09 -23.72
CA ILE A 183 18.09 -11.72 -24.55
C ILE A 183 18.69 -12.23 -25.87
N SER A 184 19.61 -11.48 -26.49
CA SER A 184 20.31 -11.88 -27.72
C SER A 184 21.19 -13.12 -27.53
N MET A 185 21.85 -13.25 -26.37
CA MET A 185 22.67 -14.41 -26.02
C MET A 185 21.83 -15.66 -25.76
N ASP A 186 20.70 -15.51 -25.07
CA ASP A 186 19.76 -16.59 -24.77
C ASP A 186 19.16 -17.18 -26.06
N ASN A 187 18.74 -16.31 -26.99
CA ASN A 187 18.22 -16.73 -28.31
C ASN A 187 19.26 -17.45 -29.19
N LYS A 188 20.56 -17.30 -28.90
CA LYS A 188 21.64 -18.00 -29.59
C LYS A 188 22.03 -19.32 -28.91
N GLY A 189 21.43 -19.66 -27.77
CA GLY A 189 21.72 -20.88 -27.01
C GLY A 189 23.10 -20.90 -26.36
N ILE A 190 23.61 -19.73 -25.94
CA ILE A 190 24.97 -19.56 -25.39
C ILE A 190 24.96 -19.56 -23.84
N VAL A 191 23.78 -19.57 -23.22
CA VAL A 191 23.57 -19.53 -21.76
C VAL A 191 23.16 -20.89 -21.23
#